data_AF-A0A918XX57-F1
#
_entry.id   AF-A0A918XX57-F1
#
_cell.length_a   1.000
_cell.length_b   1.000
_cell.length_c   1.000
_cell.angle_alpha   90.00
_cell.angle_beta   90.00
_cell.angle_gamma   90.00
#
_symmetry.space_group_name_H-M   'P 1'
#
loop_
_entity.id
_entity.type
_entity.pdbx_description
1 polymer ?
#
loop_
_entity_poly.entity_id
_entity_poly.type
_entity_poly.pdbx_seq_one_letter_code
_entity_poly.pdbx_strand_id
1 'polypeptide(L)'
;MAGAMRTILPPLLLAAALLAVLTMPEPRPTPVTERPDETPPSSSGAAPAVRLRTVALPPPPRPVRQPGPPARVHHAEEPMALPEPSPVVPTAADAGRGRLLLDRVAKGEGPAIEIAWPDDPAARRELVGHLERCAGWRILLLVEDRIWRSGDPPGRAWTPTRAQAPSGLLRDLDGPAADRAAVSAIRARHGLSGGRPVGAVARSWDARLLGGLGRLLGPGWTGSGDLGARYATDGGRLAVVDVRLDGRAVPGRVDLGPLSRCAR
;
A
#
# COMPACT_ATOMS: atom_id res chain seq x y z
N MET A 1 66.40 -0.30 -22.71
CA MET A 1 67.34 -0.37 -21.57
C MET A 1 67.26 0.93 -20.80
N ALA A 2 67.39 0.88 -19.47
CA ALA A 2 67.08 1.91 -18.46
C ALA A 2 65.57 2.12 -18.23
N GLY A 3 65.02 2.11 -17.02
CA GLY A 3 65.56 1.99 -15.67
C GLY A 3 64.45 2.43 -14.71
N ALA A 4 64.12 1.58 -13.73
CA ALA A 4 63.02 1.76 -12.80
C ALA A 4 63.25 2.87 -11.77
N MET A 5 62.19 3.54 -11.33
CA MET A 5 62.18 4.24 -10.04
C MET A 5 60.85 4.00 -9.34
N ARG A 6 60.86 3.03 -8.40
CA ARG A 6 59.80 2.78 -7.43
C ARG A 6 60.03 3.70 -6.25
N THR A 7 59.11 4.63 -6.01
CA THR A 7 59.10 5.45 -4.79
C THR A 7 58.47 4.65 -3.66
N ILE A 8 59.28 4.31 -2.66
CA ILE A 8 58.88 3.67 -1.41
C ILE A 8 58.45 4.79 -0.44
N LEU A 9 57.21 4.76 0.02
CA LEU A 9 56.71 5.64 1.08
C LEU A 9 57.21 5.14 2.45
N PRO A 10 57.80 5.97 3.32
CA PRO A 10 58.29 5.54 4.63
C PRO A 10 57.13 5.35 5.64
N PRO A 11 57.11 4.27 6.43
CA PRO A 11 56.09 3.98 7.44
C PRO A 11 56.52 4.54 8.80
N LEU A 12 56.51 5.86 8.98
CA LEU A 12 56.97 6.47 10.25
C LEU A 12 56.27 7.79 10.60
N LEU A 13 54.97 7.90 10.28
CA LEU A 13 54.08 8.96 10.78
C LEU A 13 52.77 8.37 11.29
N LEU A 14 52.88 7.30 12.09
CA LEU A 14 51.75 6.61 12.72
C LEU A 14 52.03 6.44 14.22
N ALA A 15 52.41 7.52 14.91
CA ALA A 15 52.67 7.48 16.36
C ALA A 15 52.59 8.84 17.10
N ALA A 16 52.04 9.92 16.53
CA ALA A 16 52.06 11.24 17.19
C ALA A 16 50.74 12.04 17.07
N ALA A 17 49.60 11.36 17.05
CA ALA A 17 48.27 11.99 17.11
C ALA A 17 47.38 11.34 18.19
N LEU A 18 47.97 11.00 19.34
CA LEU A 18 47.29 10.31 20.44
C LEU A 18 47.52 10.97 21.82
N LEU A 19 47.91 12.25 21.85
CA LEU A 19 48.15 13.00 23.09
C LEU A 19 47.68 14.47 23.00
N ALA A 20 46.40 14.70 22.73
CA ALA A 20 45.79 16.05 22.82
C ALA A 20 44.27 16.02 23.12
N VAL A 21 43.80 15.12 23.99
CA VAL A 21 42.37 15.06 24.40
C VAL A 21 42.24 14.87 25.91
N LEU A 22 42.84 15.75 26.72
CA LEU A 22 42.64 15.78 28.17
C LEU A 22 42.68 17.22 28.73
N THR A 23 41.82 18.11 28.23
CA THR A 23 41.45 19.37 28.92
C THR A 23 40.09 19.87 28.42
N MET A 24 39.04 19.07 28.55
CA MET A 24 37.68 19.63 28.47
C MET A 24 37.22 20.06 29.86
N PRO A 25 36.81 21.33 30.06
CA PRO A 25 36.27 21.79 31.33
C PRO A 25 34.90 21.16 31.59
N GLU A 26 34.69 20.68 32.81
CA GLU A 26 33.42 20.16 33.30
C GLU A 26 32.27 21.17 33.08
N PRO A 27 31.12 20.74 32.54
CA PRO A 27 29.94 21.60 32.47
C PRO A 27 29.40 21.85 33.88
N ARG A 28 29.35 23.12 34.27
CA ARG A 28 28.70 23.55 35.51
C ARG A 28 27.22 23.14 35.48
N PRO A 29 26.68 22.52 36.54
CA PRO A 29 25.26 22.22 36.62
C PRO A 29 24.47 23.53 36.66
N THR A 30 23.56 23.70 35.70
CA THR A 30 22.56 24.78 35.73
C THR A 30 21.59 24.54 36.88
N PRO A 31 21.22 25.58 37.65
CA PRO A 31 20.19 25.45 38.69
C PRO A 31 18.85 25.09 38.03
N VAL A 32 18.25 24.01 38.54
CA VAL A 32 16.90 23.57 38.20
C VAL A 32 15.93 24.60 38.77
N THR A 33 15.33 25.41 37.91
CA THR A 33 14.17 26.23 38.27
C THR A 33 12.97 25.30 38.41
N GLU A 34 12.67 24.96 39.65
CA GLU A 34 11.42 24.33 40.08
C GLU A 34 10.26 25.24 39.69
N ARG A 35 9.45 24.84 38.71
CA ARG A 35 8.20 25.52 38.37
C ARG A 35 7.07 24.96 39.24
N PRO A 36 6.24 25.82 39.85
CA PRO A 36 5.12 25.43 40.69
C PRO A 36 4.09 24.57 39.97
N ASP A 37 3.50 23.65 40.73
CA ASP A 37 2.31 22.85 40.45
C ASP A 37 1.31 23.54 39.51
N GLU A 38 1.14 22.96 38.33
CA GLU A 38 -0.04 23.18 37.50
C GLU A 38 -0.89 21.91 37.57
N THR A 39 -1.90 22.01 38.43
CA THR A 39 -3.01 21.06 38.62
C THR A 39 -3.52 20.47 37.30
N PRO A 40 -3.64 19.15 37.13
CA PRO A 40 -4.22 18.57 35.93
C PRO A 40 -5.75 18.78 35.90
N PRO A 41 -6.34 19.31 34.81
CA PRO A 41 -7.78 19.21 34.62
C PRO A 41 -8.16 17.75 34.35
N SER A 42 -8.96 17.23 35.27
CA SER A 42 -9.63 15.95 35.20
C SER A 42 -10.75 15.96 34.15
N SER A 43 -10.71 14.92 33.33
CA SER A 43 -11.82 14.23 32.66
C SER A 43 -12.36 14.76 31.31
N SER A 44 -12.47 13.77 30.43
CA SER A 44 -13.64 13.53 29.57
C SER A 44 -13.71 14.24 28.22
N GLY A 45 -12.73 13.92 27.37
CA GLY A 45 -12.89 13.91 25.91
C GLY A 45 -12.83 12.46 25.41
N ALA A 46 -13.99 11.89 25.07
CA ALA A 46 -14.15 10.49 24.68
C ALA A 46 -13.25 10.06 23.52
N ALA A 47 -12.56 8.93 23.69
CA ALA A 47 -12.03 8.13 22.60
C ALA A 47 -13.17 7.68 21.66
N PRO A 48 -12.89 7.46 20.36
CA PRO A 48 -13.91 7.39 19.31
C PRO A 48 -14.93 6.28 19.57
N ALA A 49 -16.21 6.65 19.56
CA ALA A 49 -17.28 5.68 19.50
C ALA A 49 -17.18 4.89 18.19
N VAL A 50 -16.75 3.64 18.30
CA VAL A 50 -16.99 2.59 17.31
C VAL A 50 -18.51 2.49 17.13
N ARG A 51 -19.03 3.01 16.02
CA ARG A 51 -20.43 2.76 15.63
C ARG A 51 -20.51 1.45 14.86
N LEU A 52 -20.53 0.34 15.60
CA LEU A 52 -21.19 -0.87 15.12
C LEU A 52 -22.69 -0.68 15.38
N ARG A 53 -23.46 -0.40 14.32
CA ARG A 53 -24.90 -0.66 14.36
C ARG A 53 -25.12 -2.14 14.08
N THR A 54 -25.22 -2.93 15.13
CA THR A 54 -25.83 -4.25 15.06
C THR A 54 -27.33 -4.06 15.35
N VAL A 55 -28.15 -4.19 14.32
CA VAL A 55 -29.61 -4.28 14.48
C VAL A 55 -30.02 -5.74 14.30
N ALA A 56 -30.68 -6.23 15.36
CA ALA A 56 -31.53 -7.42 15.52
C ALA A 56 -30.92 -8.82 15.38
N LEU A 57 -30.92 -9.52 16.53
CA LEU A 57 -30.96 -10.97 16.66
C LEU A 57 -32.29 -11.55 16.08
N PRO A 58 -32.30 -12.85 15.70
CA PRO A 58 -33.23 -13.42 14.73
C PRO A 58 -34.64 -13.71 15.29
N PRO A 59 -35.70 -13.63 14.46
CA PRO A 59 -36.98 -14.20 14.82
C PRO A 59 -36.99 -15.74 14.70
N PRO A 60 -37.78 -16.43 15.55
CA PRO A 60 -37.79 -17.88 15.71
C PRO A 60 -38.29 -18.64 14.45
N PRO A 61 -37.93 -19.94 14.32
CA PRO A 61 -38.34 -20.76 13.19
C PRO A 61 -39.87 -20.92 13.13
N ARG A 62 -40.42 -20.75 11.92
CA ARG A 62 -41.84 -21.05 11.61
C ARG A 62 -41.99 -22.51 11.13
N PRO A 63 -43.20 -23.08 11.26
CA PRO A 63 -43.42 -24.51 11.51
C PRO A 63 -43.04 -25.40 10.34
N VAL A 64 -42.57 -26.61 10.67
CA VAL A 64 -42.38 -27.71 9.73
C VAL A 64 -43.74 -28.07 9.12
N ARG A 65 -43.94 -27.78 7.83
CA ARG A 65 -45.00 -28.39 7.03
C ARG A 65 -44.61 -29.82 6.69
N GLN A 66 -45.43 -30.79 7.09
CA GLN A 66 -45.35 -32.15 6.54
C GLN A 66 -45.67 -32.11 5.03
N PRO A 67 -44.97 -32.92 4.20
CA PRO A 67 -45.24 -32.99 2.78
C PRO A 67 -46.63 -33.59 2.50
N GLY A 68 -47.45 -32.85 1.75
CA GLY A 68 -48.57 -33.45 1.02
C GLY A 68 -48.07 -34.20 -0.21
N PRO A 69 -48.87 -35.13 -0.78
CA PRO A 69 -48.50 -35.89 -1.98
C PRO A 69 -48.13 -34.96 -3.15
N PRO A 70 -47.17 -35.34 -4.01
CA PRO A 70 -46.61 -34.43 -5.01
C PRO A 70 -47.66 -34.10 -6.08
N ALA A 71 -48.10 -32.84 -6.10
CA ALA A 71 -48.55 -32.23 -7.33
C ALA A 71 -47.35 -32.17 -8.28
N ARG A 72 -47.53 -32.61 -9.53
CA ARG A 72 -46.53 -32.44 -10.60
C ARG A 72 -46.30 -30.94 -10.78
N VAL A 73 -45.27 -30.43 -10.13
CA VAL A 73 -44.71 -29.12 -10.43
C VAL A 73 -43.94 -29.31 -11.73
N HIS A 74 -44.45 -28.73 -12.81
CA HIS A 74 -43.64 -28.46 -13.99
C HIS A 74 -42.35 -27.81 -13.49
N HIS A 75 -41.20 -28.44 -13.75
CA HIS A 75 -39.90 -27.85 -13.44
C HIS A 75 -39.90 -26.44 -14.02
N ALA A 76 -40.02 -25.45 -13.13
CA ALA A 76 -39.65 -24.09 -13.46
C ALA A 76 -38.18 -24.20 -13.84
N GLU A 77 -37.88 -23.87 -15.11
CA GLU A 77 -36.51 -23.75 -15.59
C GLU A 77 -35.72 -22.99 -14.53
N GLU A 78 -34.73 -23.68 -13.96
CA GLU A 78 -33.72 -23.07 -13.13
C GLU A 78 -33.18 -21.87 -13.92
N PRO A 79 -33.30 -20.62 -13.40
CA PRO A 79 -32.92 -19.44 -14.16
C PRO A 79 -31.49 -19.64 -14.63
N MET A 80 -31.30 -19.80 -15.94
CA MET A 80 -29.98 -19.88 -16.56
C MET A 80 -29.19 -18.68 -16.07
N ALA A 81 -28.23 -18.92 -15.18
CA ALA A 81 -27.34 -17.90 -14.69
C ALA A 81 -26.69 -17.26 -15.93
N LEU A 82 -26.95 -15.96 -16.12
CA LEU A 82 -26.35 -15.21 -17.21
C LEU A 82 -24.84 -15.43 -17.16
N PRO A 83 -24.19 -15.72 -18.30
CA PRO A 83 -22.75 -15.98 -18.31
C PRO A 83 -22.03 -14.77 -17.73
N GLU A 84 -21.14 -15.01 -16.76
CA GLU A 84 -20.34 -13.94 -16.18
C GLU A 84 -19.56 -13.22 -17.29
N PRO A 85 -19.47 -11.88 -17.23
CA PRO A 85 -18.71 -11.14 -18.22
C PRO A 85 -17.25 -11.58 -18.23
N SER A 86 -16.70 -11.71 -19.44
CA SER A 86 -15.32 -12.16 -19.63
C SER A 86 -14.33 -11.25 -18.90
N PRO A 87 -13.27 -11.81 -18.28
CA PRO A 87 -12.28 -11.02 -17.56
C PRO A 87 -11.57 -10.01 -18.47
N VAL A 88 -11.35 -8.81 -17.95
CA VAL A 88 -10.59 -7.76 -18.63
C VAL A 88 -9.10 -7.97 -18.38
N VAL A 89 -8.37 -8.52 -19.35
CA VAL A 89 -6.89 -8.56 -19.35
C VAL A 89 -6.28 -7.27 -19.92
N PRO A 90 -5.62 -6.40 -19.13
CA PRO A 90 -5.07 -5.13 -19.63
C PRO A 90 -4.05 -5.32 -20.76
N THR A 91 -4.15 -4.48 -21.79
CA THR A 91 -3.20 -4.42 -22.93
C THR A 91 -2.20 -3.28 -22.79
N ALA A 92 -1.20 -3.22 -23.68
CA ALA A 92 -0.28 -2.09 -23.77
C ALA A 92 -0.99 -0.75 -24.06
N ALA A 93 -2.06 -0.77 -24.87
CA ALA A 93 -2.87 0.42 -25.15
C ALA A 93 -3.62 0.89 -23.89
N ASP A 94 -4.12 -0.04 -23.08
CA ASP A 94 -4.74 0.27 -21.79
C ASP A 94 -3.74 0.91 -20.83
N ALA A 95 -2.52 0.38 -20.76
CA ALA A 95 -1.46 0.99 -19.94
C ALA A 95 -1.15 2.43 -20.39
N GLY A 96 -1.30 2.76 -21.68
CA GLY A 96 -1.22 4.13 -22.17
C GLY A 96 -2.28 5.05 -21.56
N ARG A 97 -3.54 4.63 -21.58
CA ARG A 97 -4.65 5.37 -20.95
C ARG A 97 -4.47 5.47 -19.44
N GLY A 98 -4.06 4.39 -18.79
CA GLY A 98 -3.82 4.39 -17.35
C GLY A 98 -2.69 5.31 -16.91
N ARG A 99 -1.66 5.56 -17.75
CA ARG A 99 -0.64 6.58 -17.47
C ARG A 99 -1.25 7.98 -17.41
N LEU A 100 -2.15 8.32 -18.33
CA LEU A 100 -2.84 9.61 -18.34
C LEU A 100 -3.72 9.77 -17.09
N LEU A 101 -4.41 8.71 -16.68
CA LEU A 101 -5.19 8.73 -15.44
C LEU A 101 -4.30 8.90 -14.21
N LEU A 102 -3.16 8.20 -14.17
CA LEU A 102 -2.19 8.33 -13.08
C LEU A 102 -1.64 9.75 -12.95
N ASP A 103 -1.37 10.43 -14.08
CA ASP A 103 -0.92 11.82 -14.09
C ASP A 103 -2.00 12.78 -13.56
N ARG A 104 -3.29 12.50 -13.81
CA ARG A 104 -4.40 13.27 -13.22
C ARG A 104 -4.54 13.02 -11.72
N VAL A 105 -4.49 11.77 -11.28
CA VAL A 105 -4.52 11.44 -9.84
C VAL A 105 -3.38 12.13 -9.10
N ALA A 106 -2.17 12.14 -9.67
CA ALA A 106 -1.02 12.82 -9.08
C ALA A 106 -1.18 14.35 -8.95
N LYS A 107 -2.10 14.96 -9.71
CA LYS A 107 -2.48 16.38 -9.61
C LYS A 107 -3.70 16.64 -8.72
N GLY A 108 -4.32 15.59 -8.18
CA GLY A 108 -5.58 15.69 -7.43
C GLY A 108 -6.84 15.78 -8.32
N GLU A 109 -6.72 15.50 -9.63
CA GLU A 109 -7.80 15.62 -10.62
C GLU A 109 -8.38 14.26 -11.05
N GLY A 110 -8.01 13.17 -10.38
CA GLY A 110 -8.43 11.80 -10.68
C GLY A 110 -9.56 11.30 -9.78
N PRO A 111 -10.01 10.05 -9.97
CA PRO A 111 -11.00 9.44 -9.09
C PRO A 111 -10.40 9.18 -7.71
N ALA A 112 -11.23 9.15 -6.68
CA ALA A 112 -10.84 8.54 -5.42
C ALA A 112 -10.80 7.01 -5.64
N ILE A 113 -9.69 6.37 -5.29
CA ILE A 113 -9.50 4.94 -5.54
C ILE A 113 -9.19 4.23 -4.23
N GLU A 114 -10.04 3.26 -3.89
CA GLU A 114 -9.81 2.33 -2.80
C GLU A 114 -9.78 0.91 -3.37
N ILE A 115 -8.68 0.19 -3.13
CA ILE A 115 -8.57 -1.23 -3.48
C ILE A 115 -8.18 -1.99 -2.24
N ALA A 116 -9.13 -2.75 -1.71
CA ALA A 116 -8.93 -3.55 -0.52
C ALA A 116 -7.94 -4.68 -0.75
N TRP A 117 -7.12 -4.94 0.27
CA TRP A 117 -6.26 -6.12 0.33
C TRP A 117 -7.10 -7.41 0.38
N PRO A 118 -6.56 -8.57 -0.04
CA PRO A 118 -7.23 -9.85 0.16
C PRO A 118 -7.48 -10.10 1.66
N ASP A 119 -8.68 -10.56 2.01
CA ASP A 119 -9.03 -10.90 3.39
C ASP A 119 -8.20 -12.08 3.91
N ASP A 120 -7.94 -13.06 3.04
CA ASP A 120 -7.12 -14.23 3.37
C ASP A 120 -5.62 -13.87 3.52
N PRO A 121 -4.98 -14.25 4.65
CA PRO A 121 -3.56 -13.96 4.88
C PRO A 121 -2.60 -14.63 3.89
N ALA A 122 -2.94 -15.82 3.35
CA ALA A 122 -2.08 -16.48 2.36
C ALA A 122 -2.11 -15.74 1.03
N ALA A 123 -3.31 -15.42 0.53
CA ALA A 123 -3.54 -14.57 -0.64
C ALA A 123 -2.83 -13.22 -0.53
N ARG A 124 -2.87 -12.59 0.66
CA ARG A 124 -2.17 -11.33 0.91
C ARG A 124 -0.65 -11.48 0.78
N ARG A 125 -0.06 -12.54 1.35
CA ARG A 125 1.38 -12.83 1.20
C ARG A 125 1.76 -13.11 -0.25
N GLU A 126 0.93 -13.84 -0.99
CA GLU A 126 1.15 -14.10 -2.42
C GLU A 126 1.14 -12.80 -3.24
N LEU A 127 0.16 -11.92 -2.98
CA LEU A 127 0.08 -10.61 -3.62
C LEU A 127 1.33 -9.79 -3.31
N VAL A 128 1.71 -9.64 -2.04
CA VAL A 128 2.91 -8.86 -1.66
C VAL A 128 4.16 -9.42 -2.35
N GLY A 129 4.36 -10.75 -2.31
CA GLY A 129 5.49 -11.37 -2.99
C GLY A 129 5.46 -11.16 -4.51
N HIS A 130 4.29 -11.12 -5.14
CA HIS A 130 4.17 -10.77 -6.55
C HIS A 130 4.54 -9.31 -6.81
N LEU A 131 4.09 -8.37 -5.96
CA LEU A 131 4.44 -6.95 -6.08
C LEU A 131 5.95 -6.73 -5.91
N GLU A 132 6.60 -7.44 -4.99
CA GLU A 132 8.05 -7.41 -4.80
C GLU A 132 8.81 -7.85 -6.05
N ARG A 133 8.42 -8.98 -6.62
CA ARG A 133 9.10 -9.52 -7.81
C ARG A 133 8.82 -8.72 -9.08
N CYS A 134 7.60 -8.24 -9.25
CA CYS A 134 7.10 -7.80 -10.56
C CYS A 134 6.65 -6.34 -10.62
N ALA A 135 6.31 -5.73 -9.48
CA ALA A 135 5.77 -4.38 -9.44
C ALA A 135 6.77 -3.36 -8.91
N GLY A 136 7.98 -3.77 -8.49
CA GLY A 136 8.93 -2.86 -7.85
C GLY A 136 8.42 -2.33 -6.52
N TRP A 137 7.78 -3.21 -5.74
CA TRP A 137 7.27 -2.91 -4.40
C TRP A 137 8.32 -2.27 -3.51
N ARG A 138 7.91 -1.21 -2.81
CA ARG A 138 8.73 -0.53 -1.82
C ARG A 138 7.86 -0.12 -0.65
N ILE A 139 8.36 -0.42 0.55
CA ILE A 139 7.79 0.08 1.79
C ILE A 139 8.42 1.44 2.06
N LEU A 140 7.55 2.41 2.33
CA LEU A 140 7.89 3.79 2.58
C LEU A 140 7.19 4.24 3.87
N LEU A 141 7.71 5.31 4.45
CA LEU A 141 7.05 5.99 5.57
C LEU A 141 6.69 7.41 5.13
N LEU A 142 5.41 7.76 5.20
CA LEU A 142 4.92 9.10 4.93
C LEU A 142 4.82 9.86 6.26
N VAL A 143 5.59 10.93 6.39
CA VAL A 143 5.56 11.85 7.54
C VAL A 143 5.27 13.23 6.98
N GLU A 144 4.11 13.80 7.33
CA GLU A 144 3.57 14.99 6.65
C GLU A 144 3.50 14.69 5.14
N ASP A 145 4.13 15.50 4.29
CA ASP A 145 4.21 15.30 2.83
C ASP A 145 5.58 14.76 2.38
N ARG A 146 6.39 14.24 3.32
CA ARG A 146 7.73 13.72 3.04
C ARG A 146 7.75 12.21 3.10
N ILE A 147 8.45 11.62 2.13
CA ILE A 147 8.59 10.18 1.99
C ILE A 147 9.97 9.78 2.50
N TRP A 148 10.00 8.71 3.30
CA TRP A 148 11.22 8.16 3.87
C TRP A 148 11.34 6.69 3.47
N ARG A 149 12.55 6.26 3.13
CA ARG A 149 12.85 4.87 2.74
C ARG A 149 14.13 4.41 3.39
N SER A 150 14.24 3.11 3.60
CA SER A 150 15.41 2.54 4.26
C SER A 150 16.71 2.88 3.51
N GLY A 151 16.74 2.89 2.18
CA GLY A 151 17.98 3.10 1.42
C GLY A 151 18.64 4.48 1.50
N ASP A 152 18.03 5.48 2.14
CA ASP A 152 18.55 6.86 2.14
C ASP A 152 19.43 7.21 3.35
N PRO A 153 20.26 8.27 3.24
CA PRO A 153 21.05 8.76 4.36
C PRO A 153 20.17 9.07 5.59
N PRO A 154 20.65 8.79 6.82
CA PRO A 154 19.97 9.15 8.06
C PRO A 154 19.51 10.62 8.08
N GLY A 155 18.30 10.86 8.60
CA GLY A 155 17.73 12.21 8.73
C GLY A 155 17.37 12.92 7.41
N ARG A 156 17.57 12.29 6.24
CA ARG A 156 17.19 12.87 4.95
C ARG A 156 15.97 12.17 4.35
N ALA A 157 14.94 12.94 4.05
CA ALA A 157 13.79 12.47 3.28
C ALA A 157 14.20 12.15 1.84
N TRP A 158 13.48 11.20 1.24
CA TRP A 158 13.70 10.80 -0.13
C TRP A 158 13.19 11.86 -1.10
N THR A 159 14.04 12.29 -2.02
CA THR A 159 13.66 13.14 -3.16
C THR A 159 13.90 12.36 -4.45
N PRO A 160 12.90 11.60 -4.94
CA PRO A 160 13.07 10.81 -6.17
C PRO A 160 13.25 11.72 -7.39
N THR A 161 14.15 11.34 -8.30
CA THR A 161 14.10 11.87 -9.67
C THR A 161 12.86 11.32 -10.40
N ARG A 162 12.47 11.92 -11.53
CA ARG A 162 11.35 11.43 -12.35
C ARG A 162 11.48 9.94 -12.72
N ALA A 163 12.71 9.46 -12.96
CA ALA A 163 12.97 8.07 -13.30
C ALA A 163 12.88 7.12 -12.09
N GLN A 164 13.10 7.62 -10.88
CA GLN A 164 13.06 6.85 -9.63
C GLN A 164 11.70 6.91 -8.93
N ALA A 165 10.89 7.92 -9.27
CA ALA A 165 9.61 8.20 -8.64
C ALA A 165 8.69 6.98 -8.77
N PRO A 166 8.18 6.46 -7.64
CA PRO A 166 7.20 5.40 -7.68
C PRO A 166 5.87 5.98 -8.19
N SER A 167 4.87 5.11 -8.30
CA SER A 167 3.50 5.57 -8.44
C SER A 167 3.08 6.42 -7.24
N GLY A 168 2.28 7.46 -7.52
CA GLY A 168 1.62 8.26 -6.49
C GLY A 168 0.39 7.58 -5.88
N LEU A 169 -0.05 6.45 -6.46
CA LEU A 169 -1.07 5.59 -5.85
C LEU A 169 -0.45 4.75 -4.74
N LEU A 170 -0.32 5.38 -3.58
CA LEU A 170 0.17 4.74 -2.38
C LEU A 170 -0.89 3.78 -1.82
N ARG A 171 -0.45 2.59 -1.42
CA ARG A 171 -1.28 1.63 -0.70
C ARG A 171 -1.06 1.81 0.77
N ASP A 172 -2.14 1.89 1.53
CA ASP A 172 -2.05 1.87 2.98
C ASP A 172 -1.55 0.49 3.45
N LEU A 173 -0.57 0.50 4.35
CA LEU A 173 -0.02 -0.69 4.98
C LEU A 173 -0.46 -0.86 6.42
N ASP A 174 -1.37 -0.05 6.93
CA ASP A 174 -1.88 -0.22 8.28
C ASP A 174 -2.52 -1.61 8.48
N GLY A 175 -2.36 -2.14 9.70
CA GLY A 175 -2.90 -3.44 10.08
C GLY A 175 -2.07 -4.64 9.56
N PRO A 176 -2.72 -5.76 9.15
CA PRO A 176 -2.03 -7.02 8.84
C PRO A 176 -1.12 -6.99 7.61
N ALA A 177 -1.20 -5.94 6.78
CA ALA A 177 -0.35 -5.78 5.59
C ALA A 177 1.02 -5.13 5.91
N ALA A 178 1.20 -4.58 7.12
CA ALA A 178 2.45 -3.94 7.52
C ALA A 178 3.58 -4.96 7.70
N ASP A 179 4.66 -4.81 6.95
CA ASP A 179 5.96 -5.32 7.39
C ASP A 179 6.48 -4.40 8.51
N ARG A 180 6.15 -4.77 9.75
CA ARG A 180 6.53 -4.00 10.93
C ARG A 180 8.04 -3.87 11.10
N ALA A 181 8.81 -4.86 10.64
CA ALA A 181 10.27 -4.83 10.74
C ALA A 181 10.84 -3.78 9.76
N ALA A 182 10.38 -3.77 8.52
CA ALA A 182 10.77 -2.76 7.54
C ALA A 182 10.40 -1.34 8.00
N VAL A 183 9.18 -1.15 8.51
CA VAL A 183 8.71 0.14 9.04
C VAL A 183 9.56 0.60 10.23
N SER A 184 9.86 -0.30 11.17
CA SER A 184 10.71 -0.01 12.33
C SER A 184 12.13 0.38 11.90
N ALA A 185 12.70 -0.32 10.92
CA ALA A 185 14.03 -0.01 10.39
C ALA A 185 14.10 1.38 9.74
N ILE A 186 13.06 1.80 9.01
CA ILE A 186 12.97 3.15 8.45
C ILE A 186 12.93 4.19 9.58
N ARG A 187 12.06 3.99 10.59
CA ARG A 187 11.96 4.91 11.73
C ARG A 187 13.28 5.06 12.47
N ALA A 188 13.92 3.95 12.81
CA ALA A 188 15.19 3.94 13.52
C ALA A 188 16.30 4.64 12.73
N ARG A 189 16.41 4.38 11.43
CA ARG A 189 17.43 5.00 10.56
C ARG A 189 17.30 6.52 10.48
N HIS A 190 16.08 7.05 10.53
CA HIS A 190 15.82 8.47 10.33
C HIS A 190 15.46 9.23 11.62
N GLY A 191 15.45 8.57 12.78
CA GLY A 191 15.07 9.19 14.05
C GLY A 191 13.62 9.65 14.11
N LEU A 192 12.71 8.93 13.44
CA LEU A 192 11.30 9.30 13.32
C LEU A 192 10.47 8.67 14.43
N SER A 193 9.68 9.48 15.15
CA SER A 193 8.78 9.03 16.22
C SER A 193 7.44 8.48 15.70
N GLY A 194 7.10 8.76 14.44
CA GLY A 194 5.81 8.39 13.84
C GLY A 194 5.86 8.35 12.32
N GLY A 195 4.67 8.35 11.70
CA GLY A 195 4.50 8.29 10.24
C GLY A 195 3.59 7.15 9.80
N ARG A 196 2.88 7.36 8.69
CA ARG A 196 1.98 6.39 8.07
C ARG A 196 2.77 5.44 7.17
N PRO A 197 2.77 4.13 7.43
CA PRO A 197 3.43 3.18 6.56
C PRO A 197 2.64 3.04 5.26
N VAL A 198 3.33 3.15 4.13
CA VAL A 198 2.70 3.05 2.81
C VAL A 198 3.54 2.19 1.88
N GLY A 199 2.85 1.50 0.98
CA GLY A 199 3.45 0.68 -0.05
C GLY A 199 3.33 1.37 -1.40
N ALA A 200 4.42 1.40 -2.15
CA ALA A 200 4.44 1.96 -3.49
C ALA A 200 4.99 0.96 -4.49
N VAL A 201 4.50 1.05 -5.73
CA VAL A 201 4.93 0.24 -6.87
C VAL A 201 5.46 1.13 -7.98
N ALA A 202 6.00 0.52 -9.03
CA ALA A 202 6.37 1.20 -10.26
C ALA A 202 5.15 1.81 -10.95
N ARG A 203 5.33 3.00 -11.52
CA ARG A 203 4.28 3.71 -12.28
C ARG A 203 3.68 2.88 -13.42
N SER A 204 4.48 2.02 -14.05
CA SER A 204 4.02 1.13 -15.13
C SER A 204 3.01 0.10 -14.65
N TRP A 205 3.18 -0.43 -13.43
CA TRP A 205 2.27 -1.39 -12.84
C TRP A 205 0.91 -0.72 -12.57
N ASP A 206 0.90 0.44 -11.92
CA ASP A 206 -0.34 1.15 -11.61
C ASP A 206 -1.04 1.65 -12.88
N ALA A 207 -0.28 2.09 -13.89
CA ALA A 207 -0.86 2.42 -15.19
C ALA A 207 -1.56 1.23 -15.85
N ARG A 208 -1.01 0.01 -15.74
CA ARG A 208 -1.66 -1.20 -16.25
C ARG A 208 -2.96 -1.51 -15.50
N LEU A 209 -2.92 -1.43 -14.17
CA LEU A 209 -4.10 -1.60 -13.31
C LEU A 209 -5.20 -0.59 -13.69
N LEU A 210 -4.87 0.70 -13.71
CA LEU A 210 -5.80 1.78 -14.04
C LEU A 210 -6.33 1.67 -15.47
N GLY A 211 -5.49 1.25 -16.41
CA GLY A 211 -5.92 0.98 -17.78
C GLY A 211 -6.94 -0.15 -17.85
N GLY A 212 -6.72 -1.23 -17.08
CA GLY A 212 -7.68 -2.32 -16.93
C GLY A 212 -9.01 -1.86 -16.35
N LEU A 213 -8.97 -1.11 -15.26
CA LEU A 213 -10.16 -0.55 -14.62
C LEU A 213 -10.91 0.37 -15.59
N GLY A 214 -10.22 1.26 -16.30
CA GLY A 214 -10.86 2.13 -17.28
C GLY A 214 -11.49 1.37 -18.44
N ARG A 215 -10.89 0.25 -18.87
CA ARG A 215 -11.51 -0.61 -19.88
C ARG A 215 -12.74 -1.34 -19.36
N LEU A 216 -12.71 -1.81 -18.11
CA LEU A 216 -13.84 -2.46 -17.46
C LEU A 216 -15.02 -1.50 -17.28
N LEU A 217 -14.75 -0.26 -16.86
CA LEU A 217 -15.76 0.79 -16.66
C LEU A 217 -16.30 1.34 -18.00
N GLY A 218 -15.58 1.11 -19.09
CA GLY A 218 -15.99 1.47 -20.44
C GLY A 218 -15.69 2.92 -20.83
N PRO A 219 -15.97 3.28 -22.09
CA PRO A 219 -15.57 4.58 -22.68
C PRO A 219 -16.26 5.79 -22.05
N GLY A 220 -17.37 5.59 -21.34
CA GLY A 220 -18.08 6.67 -20.65
C GLY A 220 -17.42 7.11 -19.34
N TRP A 221 -16.47 6.34 -18.81
CA TRP A 221 -15.77 6.72 -17.60
C TRP A 221 -14.66 7.72 -17.90
N THR A 222 -14.81 8.93 -17.37
CA THR A 222 -13.90 10.05 -17.58
C THR A 222 -12.76 10.11 -16.56
N GLY A 223 -12.63 9.10 -15.69
CA GLY A 223 -11.63 9.11 -14.62
C GLY A 223 -12.01 10.05 -13.46
N SER A 224 -13.28 10.02 -13.06
CA SER A 224 -13.82 10.72 -11.89
C SER A 224 -14.73 9.78 -11.09
N GLY A 225 -15.09 10.18 -9.88
CA GLY A 225 -15.96 9.41 -8.97
C GLY A 225 -15.19 8.62 -7.92
N ASP A 226 -15.94 7.88 -7.11
CA ASP A 226 -15.43 7.03 -6.04
C ASP A 226 -15.36 5.58 -6.52
N LEU A 227 -14.14 5.09 -6.74
CA LEU A 227 -13.86 3.75 -7.23
C LEU A 227 -13.44 2.85 -6.06
N GLY A 228 -14.28 1.87 -5.73
CA GLY A 228 -13.95 0.81 -4.77
C GLY A 228 -13.69 -0.51 -5.49
N ALA A 229 -12.70 -1.28 -5.06
CA ALA A 229 -12.47 -2.64 -5.55
C ALA A 229 -11.70 -3.48 -4.52
N ARG A 230 -11.37 -4.72 -4.88
CA ARG A 230 -10.60 -5.63 -4.04
C ARG A 230 -9.60 -6.44 -4.86
N TYR A 231 -8.41 -6.68 -4.30
CA TYR A 231 -7.51 -7.69 -4.85
C TYR A 231 -7.97 -9.10 -4.50
N ALA A 232 -7.96 -9.97 -5.50
CA ALA A 232 -8.20 -11.40 -5.31
C ALA A 232 -7.09 -12.23 -5.96
N THR A 233 -6.78 -13.35 -5.34
CA THR A 233 -5.93 -14.39 -5.90
C THR A 233 -6.78 -15.63 -6.10
N ASP A 234 -6.89 -16.10 -7.34
CA ASP A 234 -7.68 -17.29 -7.69
C ASP A 234 -6.97 -18.07 -8.80
N GLY A 235 -6.88 -19.40 -8.66
CA GLY A 235 -6.23 -20.26 -9.64
C GLY A 235 -4.78 -19.86 -9.99
N GLY A 236 -4.04 -19.29 -9.03
CA GLY A 236 -2.69 -18.77 -9.26
C GLY A 236 -2.64 -17.49 -10.11
N ARG A 237 -3.75 -16.76 -10.22
CA ARG A 237 -3.86 -15.48 -10.92
C ARG A 237 -4.20 -14.36 -9.97
N LEU A 238 -3.68 -13.17 -10.28
CA LEU A 238 -4.02 -11.94 -9.59
C LEU A 238 -5.12 -11.21 -10.37
N ALA A 239 -6.19 -10.84 -9.67
CA ALA A 239 -7.28 -10.07 -10.24
C ALA A 239 -7.71 -8.91 -9.31
N VAL A 240 -8.42 -7.96 -9.91
CA VAL A 240 -9.21 -6.96 -9.19
C VAL A 240 -10.68 -7.25 -9.43
N VAL A 241 -11.41 -7.45 -8.34
CA VAL A 241 -12.80 -7.90 -8.28
C VAL A 241 -13.64 -6.93 -7.45
N ASP A 242 -14.95 -7.19 -7.34
CA ASP A 242 -15.91 -6.41 -6.56
C ASP A 242 -15.87 -4.91 -6.87
N VAL A 243 -15.67 -4.58 -8.14
CA VAL A 243 -15.51 -3.21 -8.61
C VAL A 243 -16.83 -2.45 -8.42
N ARG A 244 -16.74 -1.27 -7.81
CA ARG A 244 -17.85 -0.35 -7.58
C ARG A 244 -17.45 1.05 -8.02
N LEU A 245 -18.33 1.72 -8.76
CA LEU A 245 -18.21 3.14 -9.09
C LEU A 245 -19.38 3.89 -8.47
N ASP A 246 -19.08 4.88 -7.63
CA ASP A 246 -20.07 5.67 -6.88
C ASP A 246 -21.08 4.77 -6.13
N GLY A 247 -20.55 3.71 -5.50
CA GLY A 247 -21.31 2.70 -4.76
C GLY A 247 -22.05 1.67 -5.61
N ARG A 248 -22.10 1.82 -6.95
CA ARG A 248 -22.78 0.88 -7.85
C ARG A 248 -21.84 -0.22 -8.30
N ALA A 249 -22.27 -1.48 -8.20
CA ALA A 249 -21.51 -2.63 -8.66
C ALA A 249 -21.30 -2.59 -10.19
N VAL A 250 -20.07 -2.81 -10.61
CA VAL A 250 -19.67 -2.93 -12.01
C VAL A 250 -19.39 -4.41 -12.27
N PRO A 251 -20.14 -5.05 -13.17
CA PRO A 251 -19.99 -6.48 -13.41
C PRO A 251 -18.66 -6.78 -14.11
N GLY A 252 -17.95 -7.80 -13.62
CA GLY A 252 -16.69 -8.28 -14.18
C GLY A 252 -15.49 -8.09 -13.26
N ARG A 253 -14.31 -8.35 -13.82
CA ARG A 253 -13.02 -8.30 -13.10
C ARG A 253 -11.89 -7.90 -14.03
N VAL A 254 -10.84 -7.33 -13.46
CA VAL A 254 -9.58 -7.06 -14.17
C VAL A 254 -8.58 -8.15 -13.84
N ASP A 255 -8.12 -8.91 -14.83
CA ASP A 255 -7.10 -9.96 -14.67
C ASP A 255 -5.71 -9.35 -14.90
N LEU A 256 -4.94 -9.23 -13.82
CA LEU A 256 -3.58 -8.67 -13.84
C LEU A 256 -2.54 -9.71 -14.27
N GLY A 257 -2.93 -10.97 -14.42
CA GLY A 257 -2.11 -12.06 -14.90
C GLY A 257 -1.75 -13.08 -13.82
N PRO A 258 -0.96 -14.08 -14.19
CA PRO A 258 -0.54 -15.15 -13.27
C PRO A 258 0.47 -14.65 -12.24
N LEU A 259 0.32 -15.11 -10.99
CA LEU A 259 1.22 -14.79 -9.88
C LEU A 259 2.64 -15.34 -10.06
N SER A 260 2.78 -16.41 -10.85
CA SER A 260 4.02 -17.13 -11.10
C SER A 260 5.01 -16.42 -12.02
N ARG A 261 4.59 -15.37 -12.75
CA ARG A 261 5.47 -14.62 -13.65
C ARG A 261 5.09 -13.15 -13.73
N CYS A 262 6.07 -12.31 -14.05
CA CYS A 262 5.81 -10.90 -14.27
C CYS A 262 5.14 -10.69 -15.62
N ALA A 263 4.06 -9.92 -15.61
CA ALA A 263 3.38 -9.54 -16.83
C ALA A 263 4.28 -8.56 -17.61
N ARG A 264 4.63 -8.93 -18.84
CA ARG A 264 5.37 -8.05 -19.75
C ARG A 264 4.46 -6.93 -20.26
#